data_AF-U2V3R6-F1
#
_entry.id   AF-U2V3R6-F1
#
_cell.length_a   1.000
_cell.length_b   1.000
_cell.length_c   1.000
_cell.angle_alpha   90.00
_cell.angle_beta   90.00
_cell.angle_gamma   90.00
#
_symmetry.space_group_name_H-M   'P 1'
#
loop_
_entity.id
_entity.type
_entity.pdbx_description
1 polymer ?
#
loop_
_entity_poly.entity_id
_entity_poly.type
_entity_poly.pdbx_seq_one_letter_code
_entity_poly.pdbx_strand_id
1 'polypeptide(L)'
;MVALVLDSIPRIAIALAVVLPLALCCDGVLKRHARTFYAVAGVLTVAEYWVSVLQLLMGKDVPAWAVSYQQAVQGLIATTNPVGYLLRTALFSAEAGVALFTVVMFIGALPKTERVRCLYAVHSEIAILGGIPAFGHGLSRVSTVLRYWGGGSSHGTEGLPEWFTVMNLVIYGVLFVIVFVALIVGWVTSFRVVRRRMRGRTWKRVQRICAYPFYGLTLVCGALVGFMYTAQGLAQFGAGGSKIVVGDLSTFPTRVIQGSGQFWIYVALAIAYLVLRVGRARADAARQATRAVR
;
A
#
# COMPACT_ATOMS: atom_id res chain seq x y z
N MET A 1 -0.22 23.16 -14.55
CA MET A 1 0.92 23.27 -13.61
C MET A 1 0.73 22.44 -12.35
N VAL A 2 -0.28 22.71 -11.50
CA VAL A 2 -0.47 21.96 -10.22
C VAL A 2 -0.63 20.45 -10.40
N ALA A 3 -1.46 20.00 -11.34
CA ALA A 3 -1.66 18.58 -11.63
C ALA A 3 -0.33 17.87 -12.03
N LEU A 4 0.47 18.51 -12.89
CA LEU A 4 1.76 18.00 -13.33
C LEU A 4 2.76 17.83 -12.17
N VAL A 5 2.78 18.79 -11.24
CA VAL A 5 3.61 18.71 -10.03
C VAL A 5 3.16 17.55 -9.15
N LEU A 6 1.85 17.42 -8.90
CA LEU A 6 1.31 16.32 -8.08
C LEU A 6 1.53 14.94 -8.71
N ASP A 7 1.46 14.84 -10.04
CA ASP A 7 1.78 13.63 -10.79
C ASP A 7 3.28 13.28 -10.73
N SER A 8 4.15 14.24 -10.46
CA SER A 8 5.60 13.98 -10.34
C SER A 8 6.00 13.48 -8.94
N ILE A 9 5.20 13.77 -7.92
CA ILE A 9 5.52 13.37 -6.54
C ILE A 9 5.14 11.89 -6.34
N PRO A 10 6.05 11.06 -5.82
CA PRO A 10 5.73 9.68 -5.46
C PRO A 10 4.57 9.63 -4.46
N ARG A 11 3.54 8.82 -4.75
CA ARG A 11 2.33 8.74 -3.91
C ARG A 11 2.63 8.31 -2.48
N ILE A 12 3.56 7.38 -2.33
CA ILE A 12 4.02 6.93 -1.01
C ILE A 12 4.69 8.06 -0.20
N ALA A 13 5.33 9.03 -0.84
CA ALA A 13 5.89 10.21 -0.17
C ALA A 13 4.78 11.09 0.41
N ILE A 14 3.72 11.35 -0.38
CA ILE A 14 2.54 12.11 0.04
C ILE A 14 1.86 11.40 1.22
N ALA A 15 1.63 10.08 1.09
CA ALA A 15 1.02 9.28 2.14
C ALA A 15 1.81 9.36 3.45
N LEU A 16 3.14 9.17 3.40
CA LEU A 16 4.00 9.27 4.58
C LEU A 16 4.00 10.69 5.19
N ALA A 17 4.02 11.73 4.35
CA ALA A 17 4.02 13.13 4.80
C ALA A 17 2.76 13.48 5.60
N VAL A 18 1.62 12.83 5.35
CA VAL A 18 0.37 13.06 6.09
C VAL A 18 0.20 12.07 7.25
N VAL A 19 0.49 10.79 7.02
CA VAL A 19 0.29 9.73 8.02
C VAL A 19 1.24 9.89 9.21
N LEU A 20 2.49 10.30 9.00
CA LEU A 20 3.47 10.43 10.08
C LEU A 20 3.05 11.50 11.11
N PRO A 21 2.73 12.75 10.72
CA PRO A 21 2.18 13.74 11.66
C PRO A 21 0.89 13.27 12.32
N LEU A 22 -0.04 12.69 11.56
CA LEU A 22 -1.31 12.20 12.10
C LEU A 22 -1.08 11.13 13.19
N ALA A 23 -0.18 10.17 12.94
CA ALA A 23 0.17 9.16 13.92
C ALA A 23 0.81 9.78 15.17
N LEU A 24 1.72 10.73 15.01
CA LEU A 24 2.45 11.36 16.12
C LEU A 24 1.60 12.32 16.96
N CYS A 25 0.63 13.00 16.35
CA CYS A 25 -0.19 14.02 17.01
C CYS A 25 -1.54 13.52 17.50
N CYS A 26 -2.06 12.42 16.91
CA CYS A 26 -3.42 11.96 17.19
C CYS A 26 -3.48 10.61 17.92
N ASP A 27 -2.41 10.19 18.59
CA ASP A 27 -2.39 8.96 19.39
C ASP A 27 -3.53 8.89 20.43
N GLY A 28 -3.78 9.97 21.16
CA GLY A 28 -4.88 10.07 22.13
C GLY A 28 -6.26 10.09 21.48
N VAL A 29 -6.41 10.80 20.35
CA VAL A 29 -7.68 10.93 19.62
C VAL A 29 -8.06 9.62 18.95
N LEU A 30 -7.09 8.95 18.32
CA LEU A 30 -7.27 7.65 17.69
C LEU A 30 -7.70 6.61 18.72
N LYS A 31 -7.12 6.65 19.93
CA LYS A 31 -7.53 5.74 21.02
C LYS A 31 -8.98 5.97 21.46
N ARG A 32 -9.43 7.23 21.54
CA ARG A 32 -10.78 7.59 22.01
C ARG A 32 -11.86 7.39 20.93
N HIS A 33 -11.56 7.70 19.68
CA HIS A 33 -12.54 7.74 18.58
C HIS A 33 -12.21 6.79 17.42
N ALA A 34 -11.47 5.70 17.68
CA ALA A 34 -11.06 4.70 16.68
C ALA A 34 -12.17 4.28 15.71
N ARG A 35 -13.38 4.03 16.23
CA ARG A 35 -14.54 3.59 15.43
C ARG A 35 -14.95 4.61 14.37
N THR A 36 -14.85 5.90 14.68
CA THR A 36 -15.15 6.98 13.74
C THR A 36 -14.14 6.99 12.60
N PHE A 37 -12.85 6.86 12.90
CA PHE A 37 -11.81 6.74 11.89
C PHE A 37 -12.02 5.52 10.99
N TYR A 38 -12.40 4.38 11.56
CA TYR A 38 -12.70 3.18 10.78
C TYR A 38 -13.93 3.36 9.88
N ALA A 39 -14.99 4.00 10.39
CA ALA A 39 -16.20 4.26 9.63
C ALA A 39 -15.90 5.19 8.44
N VAL A 40 -15.18 6.29 8.67
CA VAL A 40 -14.82 7.24 7.62
C VAL A 40 -13.92 6.57 6.57
N ALA A 41 -12.84 5.88 6.99
CA ALA A 41 -11.96 5.18 6.07
C ALA A 41 -12.72 4.09 5.28
N GLY A 42 -13.62 3.36 5.96
CA GLY A 42 -14.46 2.33 5.36
C GLY A 42 -15.39 2.88 4.29
N VAL A 43 -16.13 3.96 4.59
CA VAL A 43 -17.02 4.62 3.63
C VAL A 43 -16.25 5.10 2.41
N LEU A 44 -15.10 5.76 2.61
CA LEU A 44 -14.28 6.28 1.49
C LEU A 44 -13.69 5.14 0.64
N THR A 45 -13.23 4.07 1.28
CA THR A 45 -12.70 2.88 0.61
C THR A 45 -13.80 2.17 -0.18
N VAL A 46 -14.99 2.00 0.41
CA VAL A 46 -16.13 1.43 -0.28
C VAL A 46 -16.48 2.30 -1.49
N ALA A 47 -16.63 3.62 -1.30
CA ALA A 47 -16.93 4.56 -2.37
C ALA A 47 -15.93 4.48 -3.55
N GLU A 48 -14.63 4.32 -3.27
CA GLU A 48 -13.62 4.16 -4.33
C GLU A 48 -13.71 2.80 -5.04
N TYR A 49 -13.87 1.70 -4.32
CA TYR A 49 -13.57 0.35 -4.83
C TYR A 49 -14.80 -0.55 -5.11
N TRP A 50 -16.01 -0.21 -4.67
CA TRP A 50 -17.18 -1.10 -4.79
C TRP A 50 -17.51 -1.48 -6.24
N VAL A 51 -17.34 -0.57 -7.20
CA VAL A 51 -17.58 -0.86 -8.63
C VAL A 51 -16.57 -1.87 -9.16
N SER A 52 -15.32 -1.82 -8.71
CA SER A 52 -14.31 -2.82 -9.08
C SER A 52 -14.64 -4.21 -8.52
N VAL A 53 -15.31 -4.27 -7.36
CA VAL A 53 -15.84 -5.53 -6.82
C VAL A 53 -17.03 -6.03 -7.65
N LEU A 54 -17.92 -5.14 -8.10
CA LEU A 54 -18.98 -5.55 -9.02
C LEU A 54 -18.43 -6.05 -10.36
N GLN A 55 -17.38 -5.41 -10.90
CA GLN A 55 -16.69 -5.87 -12.11
C GLN A 55 -16.08 -7.27 -11.93
N LEU A 56 -15.66 -7.63 -10.72
CA LEU A 56 -15.21 -8.99 -10.41
C LEU A 56 -16.35 -10.01 -10.49
N LEU A 57 -17.56 -9.65 -10.03
CA LEU A 57 -18.71 -10.57 -9.95
C LEU A 57 -19.49 -10.66 -11.25
N MET A 58 -19.63 -9.54 -11.96
CA MET A 58 -20.51 -9.40 -13.14
C MET A 58 -19.73 -9.25 -14.45
N GLY A 59 -18.40 -9.12 -14.40
CA GLY A 59 -17.58 -8.96 -15.59
C GLY A 59 -17.97 -7.72 -16.41
N LYS A 60 -18.48 -7.94 -17.62
CA LYS A 60 -18.90 -6.89 -18.58
C LYS A 60 -20.33 -6.41 -18.32
N ASP A 61 -21.11 -7.15 -17.53
CA ASP A 61 -22.53 -6.91 -17.30
C ASP A 61 -22.80 -5.86 -16.19
N VAL A 62 -21.76 -5.09 -15.82
CA VAL A 62 -21.89 -4.04 -14.81
C VAL A 62 -22.80 -2.92 -15.34
N PRO A 63 -23.82 -2.49 -14.58
CA PRO A 63 -24.75 -1.47 -15.04
C PRO A 63 -24.06 -0.16 -15.42
N ALA A 64 -24.55 0.50 -16.48
CA ALA A 64 -23.97 1.75 -16.98
C ALA A 64 -23.87 2.84 -15.90
N TRP A 65 -24.87 2.96 -15.02
CA TRP A 65 -24.86 3.93 -13.92
C TRP A 65 -23.72 3.68 -12.93
N ALA A 66 -23.31 2.43 -12.71
CA ALA A 66 -22.20 2.09 -11.83
C ALA A 66 -20.85 2.48 -12.48
N VAL A 67 -20.73 2.30 -13.80
CA VAL A 67 -19.58 2.78 -14.57
C VAL A 67 -19.50 4.32 -14.53
N SER A 68 -20.62 5.01 -14.71
CA SER A 68 -20.69 6.48 -14.61
C SER A 68 -20.32 6.97 -13.21
N TYR A 69 -20.80 6.29 -12.16
CA TYR A 69 -20.39 6.56 -10.78
C TYR A 69 -18.86 6.44 -10.62
N GLN A 70 -18.28 5.35 -11.11
CA GLN A 70 -16.84 5.12 -11.00
C GLN A 70 -16.06 6.23 -11.71
N GLN A 71 -16.47 6.63 -12.90
CA GLN A 71 -15.86 7.74 -13.64
C GLN A 71 -15.95 9.07 -12.87
N ALA A 72 -17.11 9.38 -12.26
CA ALA A 72 -17.28 10.58 -11.46
C ALA A 72 -16.36 10.58 -10.22
N VAL A 73 -16.28 9.45 -9.50
CA VAL A 73 -15.37 9.29 -8.36
C VAL A 73 -13.91 9.42 -8.79
N GLN A 74 -13.52 8.77 -9.90
CA GLN A 74 -12.16 8.91 -10.44
C GLN A 74 -11.83 10.36 -10.83
N GLY A 75 -12.79 11.11 -11.38
CA GLY A 75 -12.64 12.54 -11.65
C GLY A 75 -12.45 13.38 -10.38
N LEU A 76 -13.15 13.05 -9.29
CA LEU A 76 -13.02 13.74 -8.01
C LEU A 76 -11.64 13.51 -7.36
N ILE A 77 -11.04 12.35 -7.57
CA ILE A 77 -9.75 11.94 -6.96
C ILE A 77 -8.57 11.97 -7.95
N ALA A 78 -8.77 12.53 -9.14
CA ALA A 78 -7.74 12.73 -10.15
C ALA A 78 -6.84 13.92 -9.80
N THR A 79 -5.64 13.97 -10.39
CA THR A 79 -4.68 15.08 -10.18
C THR A 79 -5.17 16.44 -10.68
N THR A 80 -6.18 16.46 -11.56
CA THR A 80 -6.91 17.67 -11.95
C THR A 80 -7.68 18.29 -10.77
N ASN A 81 -8.08 17.49 -9.78
CA ASN A 81 -8.59 17.96 -8.49
C ASN A 81 -7.55 17.72 -7.39
N PRO A 82 -6.68 18.70 -7.10
CA PRO A 82 -5.55 18.52 -6.19
C PRO A 82 -5.99 18.14 -4.77
N VAL A 83 -7.12 18.71 -4.30
CA VAL A 83 -7.65 18.42 -2.96
C VAL A 83 -8.12 16.98 -2.88
N GLY A 84 -8.92 16.53 -3.83
CA GLY A 84 -9.42 15.15 -3.86
C GLY A 84 -8.30 14.12 -4.02
N TYR A 85 -7.30 14.40 -4.86
CA TYR A 85 -6.12 13.56 -5.03
C TYR A 85 -5.30 13.43 -3.74
N LEU A 86 -5.02 14.55 -3.06
CA LEU A 86 -4.27 14.54 -1.81
C LEU A 86 -5.05 13.82 -0.70
N LEU A 87 -6.35 14.08 -0.57
CA LEU A 87 -7.21 13.40 0.40
C LEU A 87 -7.23 11.89 0.18
N ARG A 88 -7.40 11.44 -1.06
CA ARG A 88 -7.30 10.02 -1.41
C ARG A 88 -5.96 9.43 -1.00
N THR A 89 -4.88 10.03 -1.50
CA THR A 89 -3.52 9.51 -1.30
C THR A 89 -3.14 9.47 0.17
N ALA A 90 -3.67 10.40 0.98
CA ALA A 90 -3.38 10.48 2.40
C ALA A 90 -4.25 9.57 3.28
N LEU A 91 -5.51 9.33 2.91
CA LEU A 91 -6.51 8.78 3.83
C LEU A 91 -7.05 7.41 3.44
N PHE A 92 -7.19 7.12 2.15
CA PHE A 92 -7.91 5.92 1.70
C PHE A 92 -7.32 5.23 0.46
N SER A 93 -6.08 5.55 0.08
CA SER A 93 -5.34 4.81 -0.94
C SER A 93 -4.56 3.62 -0.36
N ALA A 94 -4.08 2.74 -1.24
CA ALA A 94 -3.19 1.65 -0.85
C ALA A 94 -1.91 2.17 -0.18
N GLU A 95 -1.35 3.27 -0.67
CA GLU A 95 -0.15 3.92 -0.13
C GLU A 95 -0.39 4.47 1.28
N ALA A 96 -1.59 5.01 1.57
CA ALA A 96 -1.97 5.39 2.93
C ALA A 96 -1.97 4.17 3.86
N GLY A 97 -2.51 3.04 3.39
CA GLY A 97 -2.45 1.77 4.11
C GLY A 97 -1.01 1.32 4.40
N VAL A 98 -0.15 1.34 3.37
CA VAL A 98 1.27 1.01 3.52
C VAL A 98 1.98 1.95 4.49
N ALA A 99 1.75 3.26 4.42
CA ALA A 99 2.33 4.24 5.32
C ALA A 99 1.93 3.97 6.79
N LEU A 100 0.66 3.62 7.05
CA LEU A 100 0.20 3.24 8.38
C LEU A 100 0.87 1.93 8.86
N PHE A 101 1.02 0.93 7.99
CA PHE A 101 1.77 -0.28 8.32
C PHE A 101 3.25 0.00 8.56
N THR A 102 3.87 0.90 7.80
CA THR A 102 5.25 1.37 8.02
C THR A 102 5.41 1.91 9.43
N VAL A 103 4.48 2.76 9.90
CA VAL A 103 4.49 3.25 11.29
C VAL A 103 4.45 2.07 12.27
N VAL A 104 3.50 1.13 12.12
CA VAL A 104 3.33 -0.03 13.01
C VAL A 104 4.59 -0.91 13.07
N MET A 105 5.28 -1.08 11.94
CA MET A 105 6.47 -1.92 11.88
C MET A 105 7.70 -1.20 12.45
N PHE A 106 7.87 0.09 12.15
CA PHE A 106 9.02 0.86 12.62
C PHE A 106 8.99 1.08 14.14
N ILE A 107 7.83 1.34 14.76
CA ILE A 107 7.74 1.44 16.23
C ILE A 107 8.14 0.13 16.96
N GLY A 108 8.10 -1.00 16.26
CA GLY A 108 8.59 -2.30 16.73
C GLY A 108 10.11 -2.43 16.70
N ALA A 109 10.80 -1.69 15.81
CA ALA A 109 12.25 -1.69 15.64
C ALA A 109 12.94 -0.55 16.41
N LEU A 110 12.26 0.58 16.61
CA LEU A 110 12.80 1.76 17.28
C LEU A 110 13.04 1.56 18.79
N PRO A 111 13.96 2.34 19.40
CA PRO A 111 14.10 2.40 20.85
C PRO A 111 12.81 2.88 21.50
N LYS A 112 12.48 2.35 22.68
CA LYS A 112 11.22 2.61 23.38
C LYS A 112 11.28 3.94 24.14
N THR A 113 11.39 5.03 23.40
CA THR A 113 11.16 6.39 23.90
C THR A 113 9.70 6.58 24.31
N GLU A 114 9.37 7.66 25.03
CA GLU A 114 8.01 7.95 25.47
C GLU A 114 7.01 7.97 24.31
N ARG A 115 7.32 8.70 23.23
CA ARG A 115 6.49 8.79 22.03
C ARG A 115 6.31 7.42 21.35
N VAL A 116 7.38 6.63 21.21
CA VAL A 116 7.29 5.29 20.64
C VAL A 116 6.42 4.37 21.50
N ARG A 117 6.45 4.50 22.82
CA ARG A 117 5.55 3.73 23.72
C ARG A 117 4.09 4.14 23.54
N CYS A 118 3.82 5.43 23.35
CA CYS A 118 2.45 5.89 23.12
C CYS A 118 1.89 5.33 21.80
N LEU A 119 2.65 5.45 20.70
CA LEU A 119 2.29 4.83 19.42
C LEU A 119 2.15 3.31 19.54
N TYR A 120 3.03 2.67 20.30
CA TYR A 120 2.95 1.23 20.55
C TYR A 120 1.68 0.83 21.31
N ALA A 121 1.10 1.71 22.14
CA ALA A 121 -0.16 1.43 22.81
C ALA A 121 -1.36 1.40 21.86
N VAL A 122 -1.28 2.11 20.73
CA VAL A 122 -2.35 2.21 19.71
C VAL A 122 -2.02 1.49 18.39
N HIS A 123 -0.95 0.69 18.36
CA HIS A 123 -0.47 0.05 17.14
C HIS A 123 -1.52 -0.86 16.46
N SER A 124 -2.35 -1.54 17.25
CA SER A 124 -3.41 -2.41 16.73
C SER A 124 -4.49 -1.57 16.03
N GLU A 125 -4.79 -0.39 16.56
CA GLU A 125 -5.76 0.54 16.00
C GLU A 125 -5.27 1.14 14.69
N ILE A 126 -3.98 1.51 14.61
CA ILE A 126 -3.33 1.98 13.39
C ILE A 126 -3.31 0.87 12.32
N ALA A 127 -2.99 -0.38 12.71
CA ALA A 127 -2.98 -1.51 11.79
C ALA A 127 -4.38 -1.84 11.25
N ILE A 128 -5.43 -1.72 12.07
CA ILE A 128 -6.81 -1.88 11.61
C ILE A 128 -7.16 -0.77 10.61
N LEU A 129 -6.85 0.48 10.94
CA LEU A 129 -7.10 1.64 10.08
C LEU A 129 -6.40 1.48 8.71
N GLY A 130 -5.12 1.14 8.69
CA GLY A 130 -4.35 0.96 7.46
C GLY A 130 -4.77 -0.24 6.62
N GLY A 131 -5.28 -1.29 7.27
CA GLY A 131 -5.80 -2.45 6.57
C GLY A 131 -7.11 -2.21 5.82
N ILE A 132 -7.92 -1.20 6.18
CA ILE A 132 -9.17 -0.88 5.48
C ILE A 132 -8.92 -0.53 3.99
N PRO A 133 -8.16 0.53 3.65
CA PRO A 133 -7.90 0.87 2.26
C PRO A 133 -7.00 -0.16 1.57
N ALA A 134 -6.05 -0.78 2.30
CA ALA A 134 -5.22 -1.85 1.72
C ALA A 134 -6.04 -3.08 1.31
N PHE A 135 -7.03 -3.47 2.12
CA PHE A 135 -7.94 -4.57 1.80
C PHE A 135 -8.87 -4.22 0.64
N GLY A 136 -9.45 -3.01 0.64
CA GLY A 136 -10.29 -2.54 -0.47
C GLY A 136 -9.54 -2.49 -1.80
N HIS A 137 -8.32 -1.95 -1.78
CA HIS A 137 -7.43 -1.99 -2.94
C HIS A 137 -7.14 -3.43 -3.37
N GLY A 138 -6.77 -4.31 -2.45
CA GLY A 138 -6.48 -5.71 -2.77
C GLY A 138 -7.69 -6.41 -3.41
N LEU A 139 -8.89 -6.23 -2.86
CA LEU A 139 -10.10 -6.82 -3.42
C LEU A 139 -10.37 -6.31 -4.85
N SER A 140 -10.15 -5.01 -5.11
CA SER A 140 -10.29 -4.43 -6.45
C SER A 140 -9.33 -5.03 -7.50
N ARG A 141 -8.19 -5.60 -7.05
CA ARG A 141 -7.16 -6.17 -7.92
C ARG A 141 -7.33 -7.66 -8.18
N VAL A 142 -8.23 -8.36 -7.50
CA VAL A 142 -8.47 -9.80 -7.71
C VAL A 142 -8.83 -10.10 -9.18
N SER A 143 -9.64 -9.26 -9.82
CA SER A 143 -9.99 -9.41 -11.24
C SER A 143 -8.76 -9.31 -12.16
N THR A 144 -7.75 -8.51 -11.78
CA THR A 144 -6.48 -8.40 -12.50
C THR A 144 -5.67 -9.69 -12.38
N VAL A 145 -5.60 -10.27 -11.17
CA VAL A 145 -4.93 -11.56 -10.94
C VAL A 145 -5.55 -12.67 -11.79
N LEU A 146 -6.89 -12.79 -11.75
CA LEU A 146 -7.60 -13.82 -12.49
C LEU A 146 -7.37 -13.72 -14.00
N ARG A 147 -7.29 -12.50 -14.55
CA ARG A 147 -6.97 -12.29 -15.97
C ARG A 147 -5.58 -12.80 -16.31
N TYR A 148 -4.57 -12.46 -15.49
CA TYR A 148 -3.20 -12.93 -15.71
C TYR A 148 -3.08 -14.46 -15.61
N TRP A 149 -3.79 -15.11 -14.68
CA TRP A 149 -3.81 -16.57 -14.59
C TRP A 149 -4.61 -17.24 -15.72
N GLY A 150 -5.64 -16.58 -16.24
CA GLY A 150 -6.43 -17.05 -17.38
C GLY A 150 -5.75 -16.87 -18.75
N GLY A 151 -4.47 -16.51 -18.79
CA GLY A 151 -3.73 -16.25 -20.03
C GLY A 151 -4.09 -14.93 -20.73
N GLY A 152 -4.91 -14.08 -20.10
CA GLY A 152 -5.27 -12.77 -20.61
C GLY A 152 -4.19 -11.74 -20.29
N SER A 153 -3.80 -10.95 -21.29
CA SER A 153 -3.00 -9.73 -21.08
C SER A 153 -3.85 -8.67 -20.36
N SER A 154 -3.24 -7.89 -19.46
CA SER A 154 -3.91 -6.68 -18.97
C SER A 154 -3.92 -5.61 -20.06
N HIS A 155 -4.95 -4.77 -20.10
CA HIS A 155 -4.99 -3.64 -21.03
C HIS A 155 -3.78 -2.74 -20.75
N GLY A 156 -2.91 -2.54 -21.74
CA GLY A 156 -1.73 -1.67 -21.64
C GLY A 156 -0.36 -2.37 -21.63
N THR A 157 -0.29 -3.69 -21.87
CA THR A 157 0.97 -4.40 -22.16
C THR A 157 1.23 -4.60 -23.66
N GLU A 158 0.29 -4.21 -24.52
CA GLU A 158 0.43 -4.30 -25.97
C GLU A 158 1.58 -3.41 -26.44
N GLY A 159 2.53 -4.00 -27.18
CA GLY A 159 3.73 -3.31 -27.67
C GLY A 159 4.87 -3.14 -26.64
N LEU A 160 4.74 -3.67 -25.42
CA LEU A 160 5.83 -3.69 -24.44
C LEU A 160 6.69 -4.96 -24.59
N PRO A 161 7.98 -4.91 -24.17
CA PRO A 161 8.87 -6.07 -24.22
C PRO A 161 8.32 -7.27 -23.44
N GLU A 162 8.66 -8.49 -23.87
CA GLU A 162 8.18 -9.75 -23.27
C GLU A 162 8.44 -9.83 -21.75
N TRP A 163 9.60 -9.34 -21.30
CA TRP A 163 9.94 -9.29 -19.87
C TRP A 163 8.96 -8.46 -19.03
N PHE A 164 8.28 -7.48 -19.63
CA PHE A 164 7.26 -6.66 -18.97
C PHE A 164 6.03 -7.51 -18.61
N THR A 165 5.61 -8.41 -19.50
CA THR A 165 4.50 -9.34 -19.27
C THR A 165 4.87 -10.36 -18.19
N VAL A 166 6.07 -10.94 -18.25
CA VAL A 166 6.56 -11.88 -17.23
C VAL A 166 6.60 -11.22 -15.86
N MET A 167 7.12 -10.00 -15.77
CA MET A 167 7.22 -9.30 -14.49
C MET A 167 5.84 -8.92 -13.92
N ASN A 168 4.88 -8.54 -14.77
CA ASN A 168 3.50 -8.35 -14.35
C ASN A 168 2.86 -9.63 -13.80
N LEU A 169 3.12 -10.78 -14.43
CA LEU A 169 2.66 -12.08 -13.92
C LEU A 169 3.28 -12.40 -12.56
N VAL A 170 4.56 -12.11 -12.35
CA VAL A 170 5.21 -12.29 -11.04
C VAL A 170 4.59 -11.37 -9.98
N ILE A 171 4.41 -10.08 -10.29
CA ILE A 171 3.88 -9.09 -9.35
C ILE A 171 2.42 -9.39 -9.01
N TYR A 172 1.53 -9.44 -10.01
CA TYR A 172 0.10 -9.57 -9.80
C TYR A 172 -0.34 -11.03 -9.62
N GLY A 173 0.30 -11.96 -10.33
CA GLY A 173 -0.06 -13.38 -10.30
C GLY A 173 0.53 -14.16 -9.12
N VAL A 174 1.63 -13.69 -8.50
CA VAL A 174 2.27 -14.43 -7.40
C VAL A 174 2.42 -13.56 -6.17
N LEU A 175 3.20 -12.47 -6.27
CA LEU A 175 3.58 -11.67 -5.11
C LEU A 175 2.37 -11.02 -4.45
N PHE A 176 1.48 -10.43 -5.25
CA PHE A 176 0.24 -9.83 -4.78
C PHE A 176 -0.61 -10.83 -3.99
N VAL A 177 -0.76 -12.06 -4.47
CA VAL A 177 -1.58 -13.09 -3.82
C VAL A 177 -1.01 -13.43 -2.44
N ILE A 178 0.31 -13.62 -2.35
CA ILE A 178 1.00 -13.89 -1.08
C ILE A 178 0.81 -12.72 -0.11
N VAL A 179 1.04 -11.49 -0.58
CA VAL A 179 0.88 -10.27 0.23
C VAL A 179 -0.58 -10.11 0.69
N PHE A 180 -1.55 -10.34 -0.19
CA PHE A 180 -2.96 -10.15 0.11
C PHE A 180 -3.48 -11.19 1.12
N VAL A 181 -3.07 -12.46 0.99
CA VAL A 181 -3.37 -13.49 1.99
C VAL A 181 -2.73 -13.12 3.34
N ALA A 182 -1.46 -12.70 3.35
CA ALA A 182 -0.79 -12.30 4.57
C ALA A 182 -1.44 -11.05 5.22
N LEU A 183 -1.91 -10.10 4.41
CA LEU A 183 -2.72 -8.96 4.86
C LEU A 183 -4.00 -9.43 5.54
N ILE A 184 -4.80 -10.29 4.90
CA ILE A 184 -6.07 -10.76 5.47
C ILE A 184 -5.82 -11.44 6.82
N VAL A 185 -4.87 -12.37 6.89
CA VAL A 185 -4.57 -13.10 8.13
C VAL A 185 -4.08 -12.14 9.23
N GLY A 186 -3.13 -11.25 8.90
CA GLY A 186 -2.58 -10.27 9.84
C GLY A 186 -3.60 -9.23 10.31
N TRP A 187 -4.44 -8.75 9.40
CA TRP A 187 -5.45 -7.72 9.66
C TRP A 187 -6.62 -8.29 10.47
N VAL A 188 -7.19 -9.44 10.09
CA VAL A 188 -8.28 -10.09 10.83
C VAL A 188 -7.85 -10.40 12.27
N THR A 189 -6.60 -10.84 12.47
CA THR A 189 -6.10 -11.15 13.82
C THR A 189 -5.71 -9.92 14.65
N SER A 190 -5.71 -8.71 14.08
CA SER A 190 -5.59 -7.44 14.81
C SER A 190 -6.89 -7.03 15.51
N PHE A 191 -8.06 -7.51 15.03
CA PHE A 191 -9.33 -7.18 15.67
C PHE A 191 -9.43 -7.78 17.08
N ARG A 192 -9.86 -6.96 18.04
CA ARG A 192 -9.99 -7.37 19.46
C ARG A 192 -10.90 -8.58 19.65
N VAL A 193 -11.94 -8.74 18.82
CA VAL A 193 -12.87 -9.87 18.86
C VAL A 193 -12.13 -11.18 18.53
N VAL A 194 -11.30 -11.18 17.49
CA VAL A 194 -10.51 -12.36 17.08
C VAL A 194 -9.39 -12.61 18.08
N ARG A 195 -8.65 -11.56 18.47
CA ARG A 195 -7.56 -11.65 19.44
C ARG A 195 -7.98 -12.27 20.77
N ARG A 196 -9.17 -11.95 21.29
CA ARG A 196 -9.70 -12.52 22.55
C ARG A 196 -9.97 -14.02 22.48
N ARG A 197 -10.18 -14.57 21.28
CA ARG A 197 -10.41 -16.01 21.07
C ARG A 197 -9.10 -16.81 20.90
N MET A 198 -7.95 -16.15 20.85
CA MET A 198 -6.66 -16.80 20.63
C MET A 198 -5.82 -16.83 21.92
N ARG A 199 -5.08 -17.92 22.14
CA ARG A 199 -4.03 -17.96 23.16
C ARG A 199 -2.95 -16.93 22.82
N GLY A 200 -2.49 -16.18 23.82
CA GLY A 200 -1.52 -15.09 23.61
C GLY A 200 -0.20 -15.53 22.94
N ARG A 201 0.28 -16.75 23.21
CA ARG A 201 1.45 -17.33 22.52
C ARG A 201 1.18 -17.57 21.03
N THR A 202 0.03 -18.15 20.70
CA THR A 202 -0.39 -18.41 19.32
C THR A 202 -0.56 -17.12 18.53
N TRP A 203 -1.25 -16.12 19.11
CA TRP A 203 -1.43 -14.82 18.46
C TRP A 203 -0.09 -14.15 18.13
N LYS A 204 0.86 -14.13 19.06
CA LYS A 204 2.21 -13.58 18.82
C LYS A 204 2.95 -14.33 17.71
N ARG A 205 2.78 -15.65 17.63
CA ARG A 205 3.41 -16.48 16.59
C ARG A 205 2.79 -16.18 15.21
N VAL A 206 1.47 -16.14 15.11
CA VAL A 206 0.75 -15.81 13.86
C VAL A 206 1.12 -14.42 13.38
N GLN A 207 1.03 -13.41 14.25
CA GLN A 207 1.42 -12.04 13.92
C GLN A 207 2.87 -11.94 13.47
N ARG A 208 3.80 -12.67 14.10
CA ARG A 208 5.21 -12.71 13.66
C ARG A 208 5.39 -13.32 12.27
N ILE A 209 4.75 -14.46 12.01
CA ILE A 209 4.87 -15.20 10.75
C ILE A 209 4.18 -14.46 9.61
N CYS A 210 3.10 -13.73 9.89
CA CYS A 210 2.36 -13.01 8.86
C CYS A 210 2.88 -11.59 8.69
N ALA A 211 3.06 -10.80 9.76
CA ALA A 211 3.33 -9.36 9.64
C ALA A 211 4.73 -9.03 9.11
N TYR A 212 5.78 -9.77 9.50
CA TYR A 212 7.13 -9.48 9.00
C TYR A 212 7.28 -9.80 7.51
N PRO A 213 6.87 -11.00 7.02
CA PRO A 213 6.88 -11.28 5.59
C PRO A 213 5.90 -10.40 4.83
N PHE A 214 4.69 -10.14 5.35
CA PHE A 214 3.74 -9.22 4.75
C PHE A 214 4.38 -7.86 4.46
N TYR A 215 4.98 -7.23 5.47
CA TYR A 215 5.56 -5.91 5.31
C TYR A 215 6.75 -5.92 4.34
N GLY A 216 7.66 -6.89 4.50
CA GLY A 216 8.82 -7.02 3.60
C GLY A 216 8.40 -7.22 2.13
N LEU A 217 7.47 -8.14 1.89
CA LEU A 217 6.93 -8.41 0.55
C LEU A 217 6.12 -7.22 0.00
N THR A 218 5.43 -6.46 0.85
CA THR A 218 4.74 -5.23 0.44
C THR A 218 5.72 -4.17 -0.05
N LEU A 219 6.86 -3.98 0.63
CA LEU A 219 7.90 -3.06 0.18
C LEU A 219 8.52 -3.51 -1.14
N VAL A 220 8.82 -4.81 -1.30
CA VAL A 220 9.32 -5.37 -2.56
C VAL A 220 8.30 -5.19 -3.68
N CYS A 221 7.03 -5.52 -3.42
CA CYS A 221 5.95 -5.36 -4.40
C CYS A 221 5.79 -3.90 -4.81
N GLY A 222 5.79 -2.97 -3.85
CA GLY A 222 5.72 -1.54 -4.12
C GLY A 222 6.89 -1.01 -4.94
N ALA A 223 8.11 -1.49 -4.65
CA ALA A 223 9.31 -1.16 -5.43
C ALA A 223 9.18 -1.67 -6.87
N LEU A 224 8.83 -2.94 -7.06
CA LEU A 224 8.66 -3.54 -8.39
C LEU A 224 7.58 -2.85 -9.22
N VAL A 225 6.47 -2.44 -8.59
CA VAL A 225 5.43 -1.64 -9.25
C VAL A 225 5.96 -0.26 -9.67
N GLY A 226 6.74 0.43 -8.81
CA GLY A 226 7.39 1.69 -9.17
C GLY A 226 8.38 1.54 -10.34
N PHE A 227 9.16 0.46 -10.32
CA PHE A 227 10.05 0.11 -11.42
C PHE A 227 9.27 -0.17 -12.72
N MET A 228 8.15 -0.90 -12.66
CA MET A 228 7.28 -1.12 -13.83
C MET A 228 6.78 0.19 -14.44
N TYR A 229 6.31 1.13 -13.62
CA TYR A 229 5.85 2.43 -14.12
C TYR A 229 6.98 3.22 -14.78
N THR A 230 8.19 3.15 -14.23
CA THR A 230 9.38 3.77 -14.81
C THR A 230 9.73 3.16 -16.16
N ALA A 231 9.78 1.83 -16.22
CA ALA A 231 10.06 1.06 -17.42
C ALA A 231 9.02 1.30 -18.52
N GLN A 232 7.73 1.35 -18.14
CA GLN A 232 6.64 1.64 -19.07
C GLN A 232 6.80 3.05 -19.66
N GLY A 233 7.09 4.05 -18.83
CA GLY A 233 7.38 5.40 -19.30
C GLY A 233 8.56 5.42 -20.27
N LEU A 234 9.67 4.75 -19.94
CA LEU A 234 10.86 4.71 -20.79
C LEU A 234 10.64 3.97 -22.12
N ALA A 235 9.92 2.84 -22.10
CA ALA A 235 9.58 2.10 -23.30
C ALA A 235 8.68 2.91 -24.25
N GLN A 236 7.74 3.69 -23.70
CA GLN A 236 6.90 4.60 -24.48
C GLN A 236 7.72 5.72 -25.16
N PHE A 237 8.88 6.09 -24.62
CA PHE A 237 9.79 7.07 -25.23
C PHE A 237 10.75 6.43 -26.24
N GLY A 238 11.26 5.23 -25.97
CA GLY A 238 12.19 4.51 -26.85
C GLY A 238 11.56 3.96 -28.13
N ALA A 239 10.24 3.72 -28.15
CA ALA A 239 9.47 3.29 -29.33
C ALA A 239 9.18 4.44 -30.31
N GLY A 240 10.21 5.26 -30.61
CA GLY A 240 10.13 6.34 -31.58
C GLY A 240 9.73 5.81 -32.97
N GLY A 241 8.51 6.13 -33.38
CA GLY A 241 7.99 5.89 -34.72
C GLY A 241 6.98 4.74 -34.79
N SER A 242 5.73 5.08 -35.11
CA SER A 242 4.64 4.18 -35.50
C SER A 242 3.77 3.64 -34.36
N LYS A 243 2.68 4.36 -34.11
CA LYS A 243 1.50 3.94 -33.32
C LYS A 243 1.67 3.96 -31.80
N ILE A 244 1.81 5.15 -31.23
CA ILE A 244 1.39 5.38 -29.85
C ILE A 244 0.12 6.22 -29.89
N VAL A 245 -0.97 5.60 -29.41
CA VAL A 245 -2.23 6.23 -29.08
C VAL A 245 -1.93 7.45 -28.20
N VAL A 246 -2.24 8.63 -28.75
CA VAL A 246 -2.32 9.96 -28.13
C VAL A 246 -2.15 9.94 -26.59
N GLY A 247 -0.89 9.93 -26.15
CA GLY A 247 -0.48 10.20 -24.78
C GLY A 247 0.50 11.35 -24.85
N ASP A 248 0.05 12.52 -24.40
CA ASP A 248 0.77 13.79 -24.45
C ASP A 248 2.22 13.65 -23.93
N LEU A 249 3.23 14.03 -24.73
CA LEU A 249 4.66 13.97 -24.37
C LEU A 249 4.97 14.72 -23.07
N SER A 250 4.08 15.62 -22.64
CA SER A 250 4.13 16.33 -21.37
C SER A 250 4.06 15.41 -20.13
N THR A 251 3.52 14.19 -20.27
CA THR A 251 3.32 13.23 -19.16
C THR A 251 4.42 12.17 -19.04
N PHE A 252 5.34 12.09 -20.01
CA PHE A 252 6.47 11.16 -19.97
C PHE A 252 7.41 11.42 -18.78
N PRO A 253 7.89 12.67 -18.55
CA PRO A 253 8.77 12.94 -17.41
C PRO A 253 8.10 12.60 -16.09
N THR A 254 6.80 12.89 -15.95
CA THR A 254 6.09 12.70 -14.68
C THR A 254 5.93 11.23 -14.31
N ARG A 255 5.62 10.33 -15.27
CA ARG A 255 5.54 8.88 -15.00
C ARG A 255 6.88 8.27 -14.61
N VAL A 256 7.96 8.65 -15.30
CA VAL A 256 9.32 8.17 -15.02
C VAL A 256 9.79 8.68 -13.66
N ILE A 257 9.62 9.98 -13.38
CA ILE A 257 10.00 10.59 -12.11
C ILE A 257 9.21 9.98 -10.95
N GLN A 258 7.90 9.87 -11.09
CA GLN A 258 7.04 9.32 -10.04
C GLN A 258 7.32 7.84 -9.80
N GLY A 259 7.42 7.03 -10.86
CA GLY A 259 7.73 5.60 -10.76
C GLY A 259 9.08 5.35 -10.10
N SER A 260 10.11 6.10 -10.53
CA SER A 260 11.48 5.98 -10.01
C SER A 260 11.55 6.43 -8.56
N GLY A 261 10.92 7.56 -8.23
CA GLY A 261 10.85 8.04 -6.85
C GLY A 261 10.09 7.06 -5.96
N GLN A 262 9.01 6.45 -6.44
CA GLN A 262 8.28 5.42 -5.71
C GLN A 262 9.18 4.19 -5.45
N PHE A 263 9.89 3.70 -6.46
CA PHE A 263 10.86 2.61 -6.32
C PHE A 263 11.90 2.90 -5.23
N TRP A 264 12.57 4.05 -5.31
CA TRP A 264 13.65 4.40 -4.37
C TRP A 264 13.16 4.62 -2.94
N ILE A 265 11.94 5.15 -2.75
CA ILE A 265 11.36 5.29 -1.41
C ILE A 265 11.09 3.91 -0.80
N TYR A 266 10.52 2.97 -1.57
CA TYR A 266 10.29 1.60 -1.09
C TYR A 266 11.60 0.90 -0.72
N VAL A 267 12.64 1.05 -1.55
CA VAL A 267 13.99 0.53 -1.27
C VAL A 267 14.58 1.17 0.00
N ALA A 268 14.49 2.49 0.14
CA ALA A 268 14.98 3.21 1.31
C ALA A 268 14.27 2.76 2.59
N LEU A 269 12.94 2.60 2.55
CA LEU A 269 12.16 2.06 3.68
C LEU A 269 12.58 0.64 4.04
N ALA A 270 12.84 -0.22 3.05
CA ALA A 270 13.28 -1.59 3.28
C ALA A 270 14.65 -1.63 3.96
N ILE A 271 15.62 -0.86 3.44
CA ILE A 271 16.97 -0.75 4.02
C ILE A 271 16.89 -0.19 5.43
N ALA A 272 16.20 0.94 5.63
CA ALA A 272 16.05 1.58 6.93
C ALA A 272 15.43 0.63 7.97
N TYR A 273 14.37 -0.08 7.58
CA TYR A 273 13.73 -1.05 8.46
C TYR A 273 14.66 -2.20 8.86
N LEU A 274 15.40 -2.76 7.89
CA LEU A 274 16.35 -3.85 8.15
C LEU A 274 17.47 -3.41 9.09
N VAL A 275 18.07 -2.24 8.84
CA VAL A 275 19.13 -1.66 9.70
C VAL A 275 18.63 -1.49 11.14
N LEU A 276 17.47 -0.87 11.32
CA LEU A 276 16.88 -0.68 12.65
C LEU A 276 16.56 -2.02 13.33
N ARG A 277 16.06 -3.00 12.57
CA ARG A 277 15.68 -4.30 13.12
C ARG A 277 16.89 -5.11 13.57
N VAL A 278 17.96 -5.13 12.79
CA VAL A 278 19.22 -5.80 13.14
C VAL A 278 19.85 -5.10 14.35
N GLY A 279 19.90 -3.77 14.36
CA GLY A 279 20.39 -2.99 15.50
C GLY A 279 19.61 -3.30 16.79
N ARG A 280 18.29 -3.41 16.69
CA ARG A 280 17.42 -3.78 17.82
C ARG A 280 17.71 -5.19 18.34
N ALA A 281 17.85 -6.17 17.45
CA ALA A 281 18.15 -7.54 17.83
C ALA A 281 19.50 -7.65 18.56
N ARG A 282 20.53 -6.95 18.06
CA ARG A 282 21.86 -6.86 18.71
C ARG A 282 21.76 -6.24 20.12
N ALA A 283 21.03 -5.13 20.26
CA ALA A 283 20.84 -4.47 21.55
C ALA A 283 20.06 -5.33 22.56
N ASP A 284 19.07 -6.09 22.10
CA ASP A 284 18.30 -7.01 22.95
C ASP A 284 19.16 -8.22 23.38
N ALA A 285 20.01 -8.77 22.49
CA ALA A 285 20.97 -9.82 22.82
C ALA A 285 22.00 -9.35 23.86
N ALA A 286 22.58 -8.15 23.68
CA ALA A 286 23.52 -7.56 24.63
C ALA A 286 22.90 -7.41 26.03
N ARG A 287 21.66 -6.91 26.11
CA ARG A 287 20.92 -6.78 27.39
C ARG A 287 20.66 -8.12 28.08
N GLN A 288 20.38 -9.18 27.31
CA GLN A 288 20.19 -10.52 27.86
C GLN A 288 21.50 -11.08 28.41
N ALA A 289 22.62 -10.91 27.69
CA ALA A 289 23.94 -11.29 28.17
C ALA A 289 24.31 -10.59 29.48
N THR A 290 24.09 -9.27 29.59
CA THR A 290 24.36 -8.53 30.83
C THR A 290 23.50 -9.01 32.02
N ARG A 291 22.27 -9.45 31.77
CA ARG A 291 21.38 -9.99 32.82
C ARG A 291 21.70 -11.41 33.23
N ALA A 292 22.36 -12.19 32.39
CA ALA A 292 22.79 -13.56 32.72
C ALA A 292 24.08 -13.60 33.55
N VAL A 293 24.83 -12.49 33.57
CA VAL A 293 26.09 -12.33 34.34
C VAL A 293 25.84 -11.70 35.73
N ARG A 294 24.64 -11.16 35.97
CA ARG A 294 24.20 -10.63 37.28
C ARG A 294 23.31 -11.63 37.97
#